data_AF-A0A952KB54-F1
#
_entry.id   AF-A0A952KB54-F1
#
_cell.length_a   1.000
_cell.length_b   1.000
_cell.length_c   1.000
_cell.angle_alpha   90.00
_cell.angle_beta   90.00
_cell.angle_gamma   90.00
#
_symmetry.space_group_name_H-M   'P 1'
#
loop_
_entity.id
_entity.type
_entity.pdbx_description
1 polymer ?
#
loop_
_entity_poly.entity_id
_entity_poly.type
_entity_poly.pdbx_seq_one_letter_code
_entity_poly.pdbx_strand_id
1 'polypeptide(L)'
;MTQKASPRADGATRSASRPANSPESGFSYHRDFFEELVDTSLAHAKKLGATDAAAEASEGCGLSVSVRKGELENVERNRDKSLGITVYIGKKRGNAATSDFSKAAIEQTVKAAYDIARFTAEDETSGLPDDRDIARKHPALDLFHPWSIDSEQAAQLALQCEAAAL
;
A
#
# COMPACT_ATOMS: atom_id res chain seq x y z
N MET A 1 -5.06 -44.83 33.69
CA MET A 1 -6.19 -43.89 33.58
C MET A 1 -5.60 -42.49 33.38
N THR A 2 -4.87 -42.21 32.31
CA THR A 2 -5.31 -42.01 30.92
C THR A 2 -6.28 -40.83 30.76
N GLN A 3 -5.70 -39.69 30.35
CA GLN A 3 -6.21 -38.60 29.50
C GLN A 3 -7.57 -37.94 29.81
N LYS A 4 -7.54 -36.58 29.85
CA LYS A 4 -8.10 -35.80 28.74
C LYS A 4 -7.48 -34.41 28.67
N ALA A 5 -6.61 -34.22 27.68
CA ALA A 5 -6.18 -32.91 27.22
C ALA A 5 -7.36 -32.24 26.49
N SER A 6 -7.62 -30.98 26.81
CA SER A 6 -8.65 -30.17 26.15
C SER A 6 -8.13 -29.73 24.78
N PRO A 7 -8.88 -29.89 23.67
CA PRO A 7 -8.40 -29.49 22.36
C PRO A 7 -8.51 -27.97 22.21
N ARG A 8 -7.40 -27.33 21.80
CA ARG A 8 -7.42 -25.95 21.29
C ARG A 8 -8.25 -25.95 20.00
N ALA A 9 -9.21 -25.03 19.91
CA ALA A 9 -10.00 -24.83 18.71
C ALA A 9 -9.12 -24.20 17.63
N ASP A 10 -8.63 -25.02 16.70
CA ASP A 10 -8.08 -24.57 15.42
C ASP A 10 -9.23 -24.02 14.56
N GLY A 11 -9.57 -22.75 14.78
CA GLY A 11 -10.46 -21.97 13.93
C GLY A 11 -9.69 -21.33 12.76
N ALA A 12 -8.89 -22.11 12.03
CA ALA A 12 -8.32 -21.66 10.77
C ALA A 12 -9.41 -21.72 9.69
N THR A 13 -10.23 -20.67 9.62
CA THR A 13 -11.14 -20.46 8.50
C THR A 13 -10.30 -20.29 7.24
N ARG A 14 -10.08 -21.38 6.51
CA ARG A 14 -9.50 -21.35 5.16
C ARG A 14 -10.37 -20.42 4.32
N SER A 15 -9.87 -19.22 4.04
CA SER A 15 -10.56 -18.26 3.18
C SER A 15 -10.82 -18.92 1.83
N ALA A 16 -12.09 -19.10 1.50
CA ALA A 16 -12.53 -19.65 0.23
C ALA A 16 -12.00 -18.78 -0.93
N SER A 17 -11.64 -19.42 -2.05
CA SER A 17 -11.17 -18.76 -3.26
C SER A 17 -12.18 -17.71 -3.74
N ARG A 18 -11.89 -16.44 -3.44
CA ARG A 18 -12.71 -15.28 -3.80
C ARG A 18 -12.47 -14.93 -5.27
N PRO A 19 -13.48 -14.45 -6.02
CA PRO A 19 -13.27 -14.03 -7.39
C PRO A 19 -12.20 -12.93 -7.46
N ALA A 20 -11.32 -13.03 -8.47
CA ALA A 20 -10.14 -12.18 -8.67
C ALA A 20 -10.42 -10.69 -8.91
N ASN A 21 -11.66 -10.20 -8.70
CA ASN A 21 -12.07 -8.82 -9.01
C ASN A 21 -12.80 -8.15 -7.83
N SER A 22 -12.64 -8.60 -6.58
CA SER A 22 -13.32 -8.03 -5.41
C SER A 22 -12.33 -7.46 -4.40
N PRO A 23 -12.47 -6.20 -3.95
CA PRO A 23 -11.51 -5.54 -3.06
C PRO A 23 -11.42 -6.24 -1.70
N GLU A 24 -10.20 -6.58 -1.26
CA GLU A 24 -9.94 -7.27 0.01
C GLU A 24 -10.55 -6.53 1.22
N SER A 25 -10.76 -7.25 2.33
CA SER A 25 -11.40 -6.67 3.52
C SER A 25 -10.70 -5.37 3.96
N GLY A 26 -11.46 -4.27 4.00
CA GLY A 26 -10.96 -2.94 4.40
C GLY A 26 -10.54 -2.03 3.23
N PHE A 27 -10.38 -2.56 2.02
CA PHE A 27 -9.92 -1.82 0.85
C PHE A 27 -11.06 -1.38 -0.08
N SER A 28 -10.82 -0.33 -0.87
CA SER A 28 -11.79 0.21 -1.84
C SER A 28 -11.57 -0.37 -3.22
N TYR A 29 -10.31 -0.67 -3.54
CA TYR A 29 -9.88 -1.04 -4.88
C TYR A 29 -9.36 -2.47 -4.90
N HIS A 30 -9.51 -3.12 -6.05
CA HIS A 30 -8.88 -4.42 -6.28
C HIS A 30 -7.47 -4.23 -6.83
N ARG A 31 -6.65 -5.28 -6.75
CA ARG A 31 -5.28 -5.30 -7.27
C ARG A 31 -5.19 -4.82 -8.73
N ASP A 32 -6.03 -5.34 -9.61
CA ASP A 32 -6.04 -5.03 -11.05
C ASP A 32 -6.21 -3.53 -11.33
N PHE A 33 -6.95 -2.82 -10.49
CA PHE A 33 -7.11 -1.37 -10.61
C PHE A 33 -5.77 -0.65 -10.39
N PHE A 34 -4.96 -1.09 -9.42
CA PHE A 34 -3.62 -0.54 -9.21
C PHE A 34 -2.65 -0.92 -10.34
N GLU A 35 -2.76 -2.13 -10.89
CA GLU A 35 -1.97 -2.54 -12.06
C GLU A 35 -2.27 -1.62 -13.25
N GLU A 36 -3.55 -1.33 -13.53
CA GLU A 36 -3.95 -0.40 -14.59
C GLU A 36 -3.49 1.05 -14.34
N LEU A 37 -3.51 1.52 -13.08
CA LEU A 37 -3.00 2.85 -12.73
C LEU A 37 -1.50 2.97 -13.01
N VAL A 38 -0.72 1.96 -12.61
CA VAL A 38 0.72 1.90 -12.83
C VAL A 38 1.01 1.86 -14.34
N ASP A 39 0.35 0.98 -15.09
CA ASP A 39 0.51 0.85 -16.53
C ASP A 39 0.16 2.14 -17.28
N THR A 40 -0.95 2.79 -16.90
CA THR A 40 -1.37 4.07 -17.49
C THR A 40 -0.33 5.16 -17.26
N SER A 41 0.22 5.24 -16.05
CA SER A 41 1.22 6.24 -15.67
C SER A 41 2.53 6.05 -16.42
N LEU A 42 3.01 4.80 -16.50
CA LEU A 42 4.22 4.45 -17.26
C LEU A 42 4.03 4.70 -18.77
N ALA A 43 2.88 4.34 -19.32
CA ALA A 43 2.54 4.60 -20.72
C ALA A 43 2.49 6.10 -21.02
N HIS A 44 1.97 6.92 -20.10
CA HIS A 44 1.96 8.37 -20.26
C HIS A 44 3.38 8.97 -20.19
N ALA A 45 4.21 8.52 -19.25
CA ALA A 45 5.60 8.97 -19.14
C ALA A 45 6.39 8.68 -20.43
N LYS A 46 6.21 7.47 -21.00
CA LYS A 46 6.79 7.08 -22.29
C LYS A 46 6.31 7.98 -23.44
N LYS A 47 5.02 8.33 -23.48
CA LYS A 47 4.45 9.25 -24.49
C LYS A 47 5.05 10.66 -24.40
N LEU A 48 5.39 11.14 -23.20
CA LEU A 48 6.03 12.44 -22.99
C LEU A 48 7.52 12.45 -23.40
N GLY A 49 8.14 11.29 -23.60
CA GLY A 49 9.55 11.16 -24.00
C GLY A 49 10.51 10.84 -22.85
N ALA A 50 10.01 10.31 -21.73
CA ALA A 50 10.86 9.73 -20.70
C ALA A 50 11.72 8.60 -21.29
N THR A 51 13.00 8.54 -20.90
CA THR A 51 13.85 7.40 -21.25
C THR A 51 13.46 6.17 -20.44
N ASP A 52 13.24 6.38 -19.14
CA ASP A 52 12.83 5.35 -18.19
C ASP A 52 11.84 5.91 -17.17
N ALA A 53 11.06 5.04 -16.55
CA ALA A 53 10.14 5.42 -15.48
C ALA A 53 9.88 4.26 -14.52
N ALA A 54 9.58 4.59 -13.27
CA ALA A 54 9.09 3.67 -12.24
C ALA A 54 7.85 4.28 -11.60
N ALA A 55 6.82 3.46 -11.37
CA ALA A 55 5.60 3.89 -10.71
C ALA A 55 5.24 2.90 -9.60
N GLU A 56 4.67 3.42 -8.52
CA GLU A 56 4.15 2.65 -7.41
C GLU A 56 2.74 3.15 -7.06
N ALA A 57 1.87 2.24 -6.67
CA ALA A 57 0.55 2.58 -6.17
C ALA A 57 0.24 1.77 -4.91
N SER A 58 -0.44 2.40 -3.96
CA SER A 58 -0.76 1.79 -2.67
C SER A 58 -2.09 2.30 -2.13
N GLU A 59 -2.74 1.44 -1.35
CA GLU A 59 -3.85 1.79 -0.46
C GLU A 59 -3.55 1.19 0.91
N GLY A 60 -3.83 1.95 1.97
CA GLY A 60 -3.74 1.53 3.35
C GLY A 60 -5.03 1.83 4.08
N CYS A 61 -5.44 0.92 4.96
CA CYS A 61 -6.56 1.15 5.87
C CYS A 61 -6.20 0.68 7.28
N GLY A 62 -6.65 1.39 8.30
CA GLY A 62 -6.32 1.07 9.69
C GLY A 62 -7.29 1.67 10.70
N LEU A 63 -7.20 1.16 11.93
CA LEU A 63 -7.90 1.66 13.10
C LEU A 63 -6.85 1.89 14.20
N SER A 64 -6.77 3.12 14.69
CA SER A 64 -5.91 3.51 15.80
C SER A 64 -6.78 3.90 16.99
N VAL A 65 -6.51 3.32 18.16
CA VAL A 65 -7.24 3.60 19.40
C VAL A 65 -6.22 3.86 20.52
N SER A 66 -6.37 4.97 21.23
CA SER A 66 -5.51 5.30 22.37
C SER A 66 -6.33 5.55 23.64
N VAL A 67 -5.80 5.10 24.76
CA VAL A 67 -6.35 5.30 26.10
C VAL A 67 -5.28 5.94 26.98
N ARG A 68 -5.71 6.70 27.97
CA ARG A 68 -4.83 7.29 28.97
C ARG A 68 -5.56 7.46 30.28
N LYS A 69 -4.92 7.08 31.38
CA LYS A 69 -5.48 7.14 32.74
C LYS A 69 -6.83 6.41 32.85
N GLY A 70 -7.00 5.31 32.13
CA GLY A 70 -8.22 4.52 32.13
C GLY A 70 -9.38 5.13 31.33
N GLU A 71 -9.12 6.18 30.57
CA GLU A 71 -10.11 6.84 29.71
C GLU A 71 -9.71 6.76 28.23
N LEU A 72 -10.71 6.63 27.36
CA LEU A 72 -10.52 6.63 25.91
C LEU A 72 -10.16 8.05 25.45
N GLU A 73 -9.00 8.21 24.79
CA GLU A 73 -8.55 9.50 24.27
C GLU A 73 -8.85 9.65 22.77
N ASN A 74 -8.49 8.67 21.96
CA ASN A 74 -8.62 8.78 20.50
C ASN A 74 -9.17 7.50 19.87
N VAL A 75 -9.99 7.68 18.83
CA VAL A 75 -10.43 6.62 17.92
C VAL A 75 -10.35 7.18 16.50
N GLU A 76 -9.40 6.69 15.71
CA GLU A 76 -9.13 7.17 14.37
C GLU A 76 -9.21 6.03 13.36
N ARG A 77 -9.86 6.30 12.22
CA ARG A 77 -9.85 5.41 11.07
C ARG A 77 -9.02 6.04 9.96
N ASN A 78 -7.92 5.38 9.62
CA ASN A 78 -7.01 5.81 8.57
C ASN A 78 -7.39 5.13 7.26
N ARG A 79 -7.43 5.92 6.18
CA ARG A 79 -7.60 5.40 4.83
C ARG A 79 -6.80 6.25 3.87
N ASP A 80 -5.67 5.71 3.46
CA ASP A 80 -4.70 6.39 2.63
C ASP A 80 -4.61 5.71 1.28
N LYS A 81 -4.36 6.49 0.24
CA LYS A 81 -4.07 5.98 -1.10
C LYS A 81 -3.10 6.90 -1.80
N SER A 82 -2.19 6.33 -2.57
CA SER A 82 -1.20 7.09 -3.31
C SER A 82 -0.78 6.41 -4.60
N LEU A 83 -0.43 7.23 -5.58
CA LEU A 83 0.27 6.87 -6.80
C LEU A 83 1.51 7.77 -6.89
N GLY A 84 2.68 7.15 -6.92
CA GLY A 84 3.96 7.81 -7.13
C GLY A 84 4.53 7.45 -8.50
N ILE A 85 5.18 8.41 -9.16
CA ILE A 85 5.96 8.15 -10.36
C ILE A 85 7.30 8.88 -10.31
N THR A 86 8.34 8.13 -10.66
CA THR A 86 9.68 8.65 -10.92
C THR A 86 9.97 8.52 -12.41
N VAL A 87 10.39 9.62 -13.04
CA VAL A 87 10.68 9.73 -14.46
C VAL A 87 12.15 10.07 -14.65
N TYR A 88 12.76 9.42 -15.64
CA TYR A 88 14.13 9.66 -16.06
C TYR A 88 14.19 10.22 -17.47
N ILE A 89 15.11 11.16 -17.68
CA ILE A 89 15.48 11.68 -19.01
C ILE A 89 16.99 11.56 -19.11
N GLY A 90 17.47 10.44 -19.65
CA GLY A 90 18.87 10.05 -19.57
C GLY A 90 19.27 9.86 -18.11
N LYS A 91 20.15 10.74 -17.62
CA LYS A 91 20.66 10.73 -16.23
C LYS A 91 20.00 11.75 -15.31
N LYS A 92 18.95 12.43 -15.78
CA LYS A 92 18.16 13.39 -15.00
C LYS A 92 16.92 12.70 -14.43
N ARG A 93 16.51 13.07 -13.22
CA ARG A 93 15.41 12.41 -12.50
C ARG A 93 14.43 13.43 -11.94
N GLY A 94 13.14 13.15 -12.10
CA GLY A 94 12.05 13.87 -11.44
C GLY A 94 11.06 12.89 -10.83
N ASN A 95 10.44 13.28 -9.72
CA ASN A 95 9.41 12.49 -9.05
C ASN A 95 8.19 13.36 -8.76
N ALA A 96 7.03 12.73 -8.70
CA ALA A 96 5.79 13.33 -8.23
C ALA A 96 4.86 12.23 -7.71
N ALA A 97 3.93 12.61 -6.84
CA ALA A 97 2.91 11.71 -6.31
C ALA A 97 1.55 12.40 -6.19
N THR A 98 0.49 11.61 -6.14
CA THR A 98 -0.90 12.06 -5.96
C THR A 98 -1.72 11.03 -5.19
N SER A 99 -2.74 11.48 -4.47
CA SER A 99 -3.80 10.64 -3.89
C SER A 99 -5.10 10.68 -4.72
N ASP A 100 -5.17 11.52 -5.76
CA ASP A 100 -6.28 11.53 -6.72
C ASP A 100 -5.97 10.58 -7.89
N PHE A 101 -6.86 9.61 -8.11
CA PHE A 101 -6.78 8.61 -9.17
C PHE A 101 -7.63 8.97 -10.40
N SER A 102 -8.11 10.21 -10.49
CA SER A 102 -8.70 10.71 -11.72
C SER A 102 -7.66 10.73 -12.84
N LYS A 103 -8.09 10.42 -14.07
CA LYS A 103 -7.20 10.42 -15.24
C LYS A 103 -6.44 11.73 -15.39
N ALA A 104 -7.13 12.86 -15.18
CA ALA A 104 -6.52 14.18 -15.26
C ALA A 104 -5.40 14.39 -14.23
N ALA A 105 -5.62 13.97 -12.97
CA ALA A 105 -4.61 14.06 -11.92
C ALA A 105 -3.39 13.18 -12.25
N ILE A 106 -3.61 11.96 -12.74
CA ILE A 106 -2.52 11.06 -13.15
C ILE A 106 -1.68 11.70 -14.25
N GLU A 107 -2.30 12.17 -15.33
CA GLU A 107 -1.59 12.83 -16.43
C GLU A 107 -0.81 14.06 -15.96
N GLN A 108 -1.41 14.86 -15.06
CA GLN A 108 -0.75 16.02 -14.47
C GLN A 108 0.45 15.64 -13.58
N THR A 109 0.32 14.60 -12.76
CA THR A 109 1.41 14.09 -11.90
C THR A 109 2.57 13.57 -12.72
N VAL A 110 2.30 12.79 -13.77
CA VAL A 110 3.33 12.30 -14.69
C VAL A 110 4.03 13.46 -15.40
N LYS A 111 3.25 14.44 -15.88
CA LYS A 111 3.80 15.65 -16.51
C LYS A 111 4.67 16.44 -15.54
N ALA A 112 4.25 16.59 -14.28
CA ALA A 112 5.03 17.28 -13.26
C ALA A 112 6.38 16.57 -13.01
N ALA A 113 6.38 15.24 -12.86
CA ALA A 113 7.62 14.47 -12.72
C ALA A 113 8.54 14.63 -13.95
N TYR A 114 7.98 14.59 -15.15
CA TYR A 114 8.73 14.81 -16.40
C TYR A 114 9.32 16.22 -16.48
N ASP A 115 8.53 17.25 -16.16
CA ASP A 115 8.99 18.63 -16.16
C ASP A 115 10.11 18.85 -15.13
N ILE A 116 10.00 18.29 -13.93
CA ILE A 116 11.08 18.30 -12.93
C ILE A 116 12.35 17.68 -13.53
N ALA A 117 12.25 16.47 -14.10
CA ALA A 117 13.39 15.77 -14.68
C ALA A 117 14.13 16.62 -15.72
N ARG A 118 13.41 17.38 -16.56
CA ARG A 118 14.03 18.25 -17.59
C ARG A 118 14.93 19.33 -17.01
N PHE A 119 14.58 19.87 -15.84
CA PHE A 119 15.29 20.97 -15.19
C PHE A 119 16.32 20.51 -14.15
N THR A 120 16.29 19.23 -13.73
CA THR A 120 17.32 18.69 -12.84
C THR A 120 18.68 18.52 -13.53
N ALA A 121 19.74 18.50 -12.71
CA ALA A 121 21.08 18.17 -13.15
C ALA A 121 21.20 16.67 -13.48
N GLU A 122 22.19 16.33 -14.30
CA GLU A 122 22.54 14.93 -14.55
C GLU A 122 23.26 14.32 -13.35
N ASP A 123 22.95 13.06 -13.07
CA ASP A 123 23.59 12.25 -12.04
C ASP A 123 23.96 10.90 -12.65
N GLU A 124 25.26 10.59 -12.73
CA GLU A 124 25.79 9.37 -13.35
C GLU A 124 25.22 8.08 -12.71
N THR A 125 24.90 8.14 -11.42
CA THR A 125 24.36 7.02 -10.65
C THR A 125 22.84 6.88 -10.74
N SER A 126 22.17 7.81 -11.43
CA SER A 126 20.73 7.77 -11.67
C SER A 126 20.34 6.76 -12.75
N GLY A 127 19.26 6.03 -12.53
CA GLY A 127 18.71 5.07 -13.47
C GLY A 127 17.89 3.97 -12.79
N LEU A 128 17.26 3.12 -13.61
CA LEU A 128 16.63 1.89 -13.13
C LEU A 128 17.68 0.82 -12.82
N PRO A 129 17.36 -0.17 -11.96
CA PRO A 129 18.19 -1.36 -11.80
C PRO A 129 18.38 -2.11 -13.14
N ASP A 130 19.46 -2.87 -13.25
CA ASP A 130 19.66 -3.75 -14.41
C ASP A 130 18.56 -4.80 -14.49
N ASP A 131 18.19 -5.20 -15.72
CA ASP A 131 17.11 -6.18 -15.96
C ASP A 131 17.32 -7.51 -15.22
N ARG A 132 18.59 -7.90 -15.03
CA ARG A 132 18.97 -9.13 -14.30
C ARG A 132 18.64 -9.09 -12.81
N ASP A 133 18.53 -7.89 -12.23
CA ASP A 133 18.25 -7.67 -10.81
C ASP A 133 16.74 -7.54 -10.54
N ILE A 134 15.92 -7.47 -11.59
CA ILE A 134 14.46 -7.41 -11.48
C ILE A 134 13.90 -8.80 -11.19
N ALA A 135 13.20 -8.93 -10.06
CA ALA A 135 12.50 -10.15 -9.70
C ALA A 135 11.43 -10.50 -10.76
N ARG A 136 11.53 -11.69 -11.35
CA ARG A 136 10.53 -12.22 -12.32
C ARG A 136 9.50 -13.16 -11.69
N LYS A 137 9.76 -13.62 -10.47
CA LYS A 137 8.89 -14.53 -9.73
C LYS A 137 8.64 -13.93 -8.36
N HIS A 138 7.36 -13.79 -8.02
CA HIS A 138 6.90 -13.26 -6.74
C HIS A 138 6.23 -14.40 -5.96
N PRO A 139 6.92 -15.04 -5.00
CA PRO A 139 6.32 -16.11 -4.20
C PRO A 139 5.19 -15.56 -3.33
N ALA A 140 4.17 -16.38 -3.09
CA ALA A 140 3.14 -16.06 -2.10
C ALA A 140 3.73 -16.18 -0.70
N LEU A 141 3.80 -15.05 0.02
CA LEU A 141 4.44 -14.97 1.34
C LEU A 141 3.45 -15.03 2.52
N ASP A 142 2.15 -15.16 2.25
CA ASP A 142 1.09 -15.19 3.27
C ASP A 142 1.15 -14.00 4.25
N LEU A 143 1.23 -12.77 3.74
CA LEU A 143 1.43 -11.56 4.55
C LEU A 143 0.13 -10.86 4.96
N PHE A 144 -1.03 -11.34 4.51
CA PHE A 144 -2.31 -10.65 4.68
C PHE A 144 -3.23 -11.41 5.65
N HIS A 145 -3.25 -10.95 6.90
CA HIS A 145 -4.08 -11.50 7.97
C HIS A 145 -5.01 -10.42 8.54
N PRO A 146 -6.13 -10.09 7.86
CA PRO A 146 -7.03 -9.06 8.32
C PRO A 146 -7.62 -9.41 9.69
N TRP A 147 -7.60 -8.45 10.61
CA TRP A 147 -8.19 -8.60 11.93
C TRP A 147 -9.56 -7.93 11.96
N SER A 148 -10.61 -8.73 12.08
CA SER A 148 -12.00 -8.25 12.17
C SER A 148 -12.32 -7.69 13.56
N ILE A 149 -11.55 -6.70 14.01
CA ILE A 149 -11.76 -5.99 15.26
C ILE A 149 -12.46 -4.66 15.00
N ASP A 150 -13.49 -4.35 15.78
CA ASP A 150 -14.15 -3.06 15.74
C ASP A 150 -13.55 -2.06 16.76
N SER A 151 -14.04 -0.82 16.72
CA SER A 151 -13.55 0.26 17.58
C SER A 151 -13.83 0.03 19.06
N GLU A 152 -14.91 -0.69 19.40
CA GLU A 152 -15.28 -0.98 20.78
C GLU A 152 -14.35 -2.06 21.36
N GLN A 153 -14.15 -3.14 20.62
CA GLN A 153 -13.22 -4.21 20.97
C GLN A 153 -11.78 -3.69 21.08
N ALA A 154 -11.35 -2.82 20.16
CA ALA A 154 -10.02 -2.20 20.22
C ALA A 154 -9.85 -1.32 21.45
N ALA A 155 -10.87 -0.53 21.82
CA ALA A 155 -10.86 0.27 23.04
C ALA A 155 -10.81 -0.59 24.30
N GLN A 156 -11.58 -1.67 24.36
CA GLN A 156 -11.54 -2.63 25.47
C GLN A 156 -10.16 -3.25 25.65
N LEU A 157 -9.51 -3.67 24.56
CA LEU A 157 -8.15 -4.20 24.61
C LEU A 157 -7.14 -3.16 25.09
N ALA A 158 -7.23 -1.92 24.61
CA ALA A 158 -6.35 -0.83 25.03
C ALA A 158 -6.51 -0.54 26.54
N LEU A 159 -7.75 -0.45 27.04
CA LEU A 159 -8.05 -0.25 28.46
C LEU A 159 -7.52 -1.39 29.34
N GLN A 160 -7.72 -2.64 28.91
CA GLN A 160 -7.20 -3.82 29.62
C GLN A 160 -5.67 -3.80 29.71
N CYS A 161 -5.00 -3.40 28.62
CA CYS A 161 -3.55 -3.28 28.58
C CYS A 161 -3.04 -2.20 29.56
N GLU A 162 -3.63 -1.01 29.54
CA GLU A 162 -3.24 0.08 30.46
C GLU A 162 -3.52 -0.29 31.93
N ALA A 163 -4.68 -0.89 32.22
CA ALA A 163 -5.05 -1.31 33.56
C ALA A 163 -4.11 -2.37 34.14
N ALA A 164 -3.52 -3.24 33.30
CA ALA A 164 -2.54 -4.23 33.74
C ALA A 164 -1.18 -3.62 34.12
N ALA A 165 -0.90 -2.38 33.71
CA ALA A 165 0.35 -1.68 33.99
C ALA A 165 0.28 -0.75 35.22
N LEU A 166 -0.92 -0.38 35.67
CA LEU A 166 -1.18 0.50 36.82
C LEU A 166 -1.28 -0.29 38.13
#